data_AF-A0A7S2VFC8-F1
#
_entry.id   AF-A0A7S2VFC8-F1
#
_cell.length_a   1.000
_cell.length_b   1.000
_cell.length_c   1.000
_cell.angle_alpha   90.00
_cell.angle_beta   90.00
_cell.angle_gamma   90.00
#
_symmetry.space_group_name_H-M   'P 1'
#
loop_
_entity.id
_entity.type
_entity.pdbx_description
1 polymer ?
#
loop_
_entity_poly.entity_id
_entity_poly.type
_entity_poly.pdbx_seq_one_letter_code
_entity_poly.pdbx_strand_id
1 'polypeptide(L)'
;RNLIRANRAGVPVPTPLMYKDNILFMRFLGTQGWPAPQLRELDLRKGSKKWKILYGQVISAIQSLYKGAKLVHGDLSEYNIMVVPAFLVENVDPSIEDPNTD
;
A
#
# COMPACT_ATOMS: atom_id res chain seq x y z
N ARG A 1 -5.54 -13.29 2.32
CA ARG A 1 -5.15 -13.96 1.04
C ARG A 1 -4.86 -12.98 -0.11
N ASN A 2 -5.73 -12.00 -0.41
CA ASN A 2 -5.48 -11.04 -1.51
C ASN A 2 -4.34 -10.06 -1.22
N LEU A 3 -4.26 -9.51 0.00
CA LEU A 3 -3.19 -8.61 0.41
C LEU A 3 -1.79 -9.22 0.20
N ILE A 4 -1.61 -10.49 0.57
CA ILE A 4 -0.35 -11.23 0.38
C ILE A 4 0.00 -11.34 -1.11
N ARG A 5 -0.99 -11.64 -1.98
CA ARG A 5 -0.76 -11.73 -3.44
C ARG A 5 -0.40 -10.36 -4.03
N ALA A 6 -1.07 -9.30 -3.61
CA ALA A 6 -0.78 -7.94 -4.05
C ALA A 6 0.65 -7.53 -3.62
N ASN A 7 1.00 -7.77 -2.36
CA ASN A 7 2.32 -7.49 -1.81
C ASN A 7 3.45 -8.24 -2.57
N ARG A 8 3.28 -9.55 -2.79
CA ARG A 8 4.22 -10.37 -3.59
C ARG A 8 4.33 -9.94 -5.05
N ALA A 9 3.29 -9.34 -5.62
CA ALA A 9 3.31 -8.79 -6.96
C ALA A 9 3.93 -7.37 -7.03
N GLY A 10 4.49 -6.87 -5.93
CA GLY A 10 5.11 -5.54 -5.87
C GLY A 10 4.10 -4.39 -5.85
N VAL A 11 2.82 -4.65 -5.55
CA VAL A 11 1.84 -3.57 -5.36
C VAL A 11 2.15 -2.90 -4.02
N PRO A 12 2.23 -1.56 -3.95
CA PRO A 12 2.46 -0.83 -2.69
C PRO A 12 1.21 -0.95 -1.81
N VAL A 13 1.23 -1.92 -0.91
CA VAL A 13 0.15 -2.21 0.05
C VAL A 13 0.74 -2.39 1.44
N PRO A 14 -0.04 -2.26 2.52
CA PRO A 14 0.43 -2.61 3.86
C PRO A 14 1.05 -4.01 3.89
N THR A 15 2.28 -4.14 4.39
CA THR A 15 2.93 -5.45 4.50
C THR A 15 2.14 -6.34 5.46
N PRO A 16 1.68 -7.52 5.03
CA PRO A 16 0.99 -8.44 5.92
C PRO A 16 1.99 -9.04 6.93
N LEU A 17 1.64 -9.05 8.22
CA LEU A 17 2.47 -9.59 9.30
C LEU A 17 2.01 -10.99 9.70
N MET A 18 0.71 -11.14 10.03
CA MET A 18 0.12 -12.42 10.39
C MET A 18 -1.40 -12.42 10.19
N TYR A 19 -1.98 -13.61 10.13
CA TYR A 19 -3.42 -13.82 10.12
C TYR A 19 -3.78 -14.90 11.13
N LYS A 20 -4.69 -14.59 12.06
CA LYS A 20 -5.14 -15.51 13.12
C LYS A 20 -6.60 -15.25 13.44
N ASP A 21 -7.43 -16.29 13.48
CA ASP A 21 -8.83 -16.23 13.93
C ASP A 21 -9.65 -15.07 13.30
N ASN A 22 -9.55 -14.90 11.98
CA ASN A 22 -10.17 -13.80 11.20
C ASN A 22 -9.60 -12.39 11.41
N ILE A 23 -8.53 -12.26 12.20
CA ILE A 23 -7.81 -11.00 12.40
C ILE A 23 -6.61 -10.96 11.47
N LEU A 24 -6.47 -9.87 10.71
CA LEU A 24 -5.33 -9.59 9.85
C LEU A 24 -4.46 -8.51 10.49
N PHE A 25 -3.22 -8.87 10.79
CA PHE A 25 -2.19 -7.94 11.22
C PHE A 25 -1.37 -7.52 10.00
N MET A 26 -1.16 -6.22 9.87
CA MET A 26 -0.42 -5.61 8.78
C MET A 26 0.33 -4.38 9.27
N ARG A 27 1.34 -3.97 8.53
CA ARG A 27 2.13 -2.78 8.83
C ARG A 27 1.23 -1.55 8.94
N PHE A 28 1.40 -0.82 10.02
CA PHE A 28 0.74 0.47 10.20
C PHE A 28 1.29 1.49 9.21
N LEU A 29 0.40 2.18 8.51
CA LEU A 29 0.73 3.23 7.56
C LEU A 29 0.51 4.59 8.21
N GLY A 30 1.52 5.09 8.92
CA GLY A 30 1.41 6.34 9.66
C GLY A 30 2.61 6.58 10.58
N THR A 31 2.53 7.61 11.41
CA THR A 31 3.60 8.01 12.32
C THR A 31 3.03 8.43 13.68
N GLN A 32 3.69 8.06 14.77
CA GLN A 32 3.30 8.45 16.13
C GLN A 32 1.83 8.12 16.48
N GLY A 33 1.34 6.96 16.00
CA GLY A 33 -0.03 6.52 16.23
C GLY A 33 -1.08 7.18 15.33
N TRP A 34 -0.71 8.17 14.52
CA TRP A 34 -1.63 8.81 13.58
C TRP A 34 -1.54 8.16 12.19
N PRO A 35 -2.67 7.78 11.58
CA PRO A 35 -2.68 7.21 10.24
C PRO A 35 -2.26 8.25 9.20
N ALA A 36 -1.63 7.79 8.13
CA ALA A 36 -1.38 8.63 6.97
C ALA A 36 -2.70 9.04 6.29
N PRO A 37 -2.76 10.23 5.66
CA PRO A 37 -3.99 10.72 5.07
C PRO A 37 -4.42 9.87 3.87
N GLN A 38 -5.73 9.74 3.70
CA GLN A 38 -6.33 9.24 2.48
C GLN A 38 -6.13 10.24 1.34
N LEU A 39 -6.21 9.76 0.09
CA LEU A 39 -6.07 10.61 -1.08
C LEU A 39 -7.13 11.73 -1.11
N ARG A 40 -8.35 11.46 -0.61
CA ARG A 40 -9.44 12.43 -0.50
C ARG A 40 -9.09 13.65 0.37
N GLU A 41 -8.25 13.48 1.38
CA GLU A 41 -7.91 14.52 2.36
C GLU A 41 -6.86 15.51 1.85
N LEU A 42 -6.27 15.23 0.68
CA LEU A 42 -5.26 16.08 0.08
C LEU A 42 -5.89 17.14 -0.83
N ASP A 43 -5.51 18.40 -0.62
CA ASP A 43 -5.77 19.45 -1.61
C ASP A 43 -4.85 19.26 -2.82
N LEU A 44 -5.38 18.60 -3.86
CA LEU A 44 -4.68 18.29 -5.09
C LEU A 44 -5.21 19.12 -6.25
N ARG A 45 -4.48 20.19 -6.58
CA ARG A 45 -4.73 20.93 -7.82
C ARG A 45 -4.46 20.05 -9.03
N LYS A 46 -5.49 19.82 -9.85
CA LYS A 46 -5.39 19.09 -11.13
C LYS A 46 -4.28 19.69 -12.01
N GLY A 47 -3.44 18.83 -12.57
CA GLY A 47 -2.32 19.23 -13.43
C GLY A 47 -1.04 19.65 -12.68
N SER A 48 -1.08 19.78 -11.35
CA SER A 48 0.14 19.99 -10.56
C SER A 48 1.11 18.81 -10.67
N LYS A 49 2.40 19.05 -10.36
CA LYS A 49 3.42 17.98 -10.35
C LYS A 49 3.03 16.82 -9.44
N LYS A 50 2.54 17.12 -8.23
CA LYS A 50 2.10 16.11 -7.25
C LYS A 50 0.93 15.28 -7.79
N TRP A 51 -0.07 15.93 -8.40
CA TRP A 51 -1.21 15.24 -9.01
C TRP A 51 -0.76 14.24 -10.09
N LYS A 52 0.15 14.65 -10.98
CA LYS A 52 0.66 13.77 -12.05
C LYS A 52 1.43 12.56 -11.50
N ILE A 53 2.23 12.77 -10.45
CA ILE A 53 2.97 11.69 -9.78
C ILE A 53 2.01 10.68 -9.16
N LEU A 54 1.06 11.15 -8.35
CA LEU A 54 0.09 10.27 -7.67
C LEU A 54 -0.77 9.51 -8.68
N TYR A 55 -1.23 10.18 -9.74
CA TYR A 55 -1.96 9.52 -10.83
C TYR A 55 -1.13 8.39 -11.45
N GLY A 56 0.13 8.66 -11.81
CA GLY A 56 1.03 7.65 -12.36
C GLY A 56 1.23 6.47 -11.41
N GLN A 57 1.42 6.73 -10.12
CA GLN A 57 1.58 5.69 -9.10
C GLN A 57 0.34 4.81 -8.97
N VAL A 58 -0.86 5.41 -8.97
CA VAL A 58 -2.13 4.65 -8.91
C VAL A 58 -2.30 3.76 -10.14
N ILE A 59 -2.03 4.28 -11.34
CA ILE A 59 -2.11 3.48 -12.58
C ILE A 59 -1.10 2.32 -12.55
N SER A 60 0.13 2.57 -12.12
CA SER A 60 1.14 1.51 -11.97
C SER A 60 0.72 0.45 -10.95
N ALA A 61 0.16 0.85 -9.80
CA ALA A 61 -0.34 -0.08 -8.80
C ALA A 61 -1.50 -0.95 -9.33
N ILE A 62 -2.44 -0.36 -10.07
CA ILE A 62 -3.54 -1.10 -10.75
C ILE A 62 -2.97 -2.10 -11.75
N GLN A 63 -1.97 -1.70 -12.56
CA GLN A 63 -1.35 -2.60 -13.53
C GLN A 63 -0.65 -3.78 -12.85
N SER A 64 0.11 -3.54 -11.78
CA SER A 64 0.75 -4.61 -11.00
C SER A 64 -0.27 -5.54 -10.34
N LEU A 65 -1.37 -4.98 -9.82
CA LEU A 65 -2.45 -5.76 -9.22
C LEU A 65 -3.13 -6.67 -10.25
N TYR A 66 -3.44 -6.15 -11.44
CA TYR A 66 -4.10 -6.91 -12.48
C TYR A 66 -3.16 -7.93 -13.14
N LYS A 67 -1.99 -7.49 -13.60
CA LYS A 67 -1.07 -8.34 -14.38
C LYS A 67 -0.28 -9.29 -13.50
N GLY A 68 0.26 -8.78 -12.39
CA GLY A 68 1.12 -9.52 -11.46
C GLY A 68 0.33 -10.33 -10.44
N ALA A 69 -0.62 -9.71 -9.74
CA ALA A 69 -1.37 -10.41 -8.70
C ALA A 69 -2.59 -11.18 -9.23
N LYS A 70 -3.05 -10.95 -10.47
CA LYS A 70 -4.31 -11.47 -11.04
C LYS A 70 -5.52 -11.10 -10.17
N LEU A 71 -5.59 -9.83 -9.78
CA LEU A 71 -6.64 -9.28 -8.93
C LEU A 71 -7.22 -7.99 -9.53
N VAL A 72 -8.48 -7.74 -9.22
CA VAL A 72 -9.13 -6.43 -9.38
C VAL A 72 -9.55 -5.99 -7.98
N HIS A 73 -9.32 -4.72 -7.63
CA HIS A 73 -9.66 -4.22 -6.29
C HIS A 73 -11.17 -4.26 -6.02
N GLY A 74 -12.00 -4.00 -7.04
CA GLY A 74 -13.47 -4.02 -6.96
C GLY A 74 -14.11 -2.77 -6.36
N ASP A 75 -13.35 -1.97 -5.62
CA ASP A 75 -13.80 -0.74 -4.95
C ASP A 75 -12.67 0.30 -4.85
N LEU A 76 -11.85 0.44 -5.90
CA LEU A 76 -10.74 1.40 -5.85
C LEU A 76 -11.28 2.83 -5.96
N SER A 77 -11.05 3.63 -4.93
CA SER A 77 -11.45 5.04 -4.83
C SER A 77 -10.45 5.82 -4.00
N GLU A 78 -10.60 7.14 -3.94
CA GLU A 78 -9.77 8.05 -3.13
C GLU A 78 -9.83 7.78 -1.61
N TYR A 79 -10.83 7.00 -1.17
CA TYR A 79 -11.01 6.56 0.22
C TYR A 79 -10.13 5.36 0.56
N ASN A 80 -9.80 4.54 -0.44
CA ASN A 80 -9.04 3.29 -0.28
C ASN A 80 -7.55 3.46 -0.65
N ILE A 81 -7.10 4.69 -0.88
CA ILE A 81 -5.71 5.03 -1.22
C ILE A 81 -5.15 5.91 -0.12
N MET A 82 -4.05 5.47 0.51
CA MET A 82 -3.30 6.25 1.49
C MET A 82 -2.04 6.84 0.83
N VAL A 83 -1.68 8.08 1.19
CA VAL A 83 -0.46 8.72 0.70
C VAL A 83 0.62 8.70 1.76
N VAL A 84 1.63 7.88 1.53
CA VAL A 84 2.69 7.55 2.50
C VAL A 84 4.08 7.76 1.91
N PRO A 85 5.11 7.96 2.75
CA PRO A 85 6.49 7.76 2.35
C PRO A 85 6.74 6.35 1.79
N ALA A 86 7.60 6.23 0.77
CA ALA A 86 7.83 4.98 0.05
C ALA A 86 8.33 3.84 0.97
N PHE A 87 9.22 4.14 1.93
CA PHE A 87 9.78 3.15 2.85
C PHE A 87 8.74 2.40 3.70
N LEU A 88 7.51 2.95 3.87
CA LEU A 88 6.45 2.25 4.61
C LEU A 88 5.82 1.10 3.81
N VAL A 89 5.94 1.11 2.48
CA VAL A 89 5.33 0.14 1.57
C VAL A 89 6.36 -0.61 0.70
N GLU A 90 7.65 -0.27 0.83
CA GLU A 90 8.72 -1.02 0.20
C GLU A 90 8.81 -2.43 0.79
N ASN A 91 8.87 -3.41 -0.10
CA ASN A 91 9.01 -4.81 0.26
C ASN A 91 10.43 -5.05 0.77
N VAL A 92 10.62 -4.97 2.09
CA VAL A 92 11.75 -5.61 2.75
C VAL A 92 11.57 -7.12 2.53
N ASP A 93 12.59 -7.75 1.96
CA ASP A 93 12.59 -9.18 1.67
C ASP A 93 12.23 -9.97 2.94
N PRO A 94 11.13 -10.75 2.96
CA PRO A 94 10.71 -11.53 4.13
C PRO A 94 11.69 -12.65 4.51
N SER A 95 12.74 -12.90 3.71
CA SER A 95 13.86 -13.77 4.07
C SER A 95 14.97 -13.07 4.87
N ILE A 96 14.92 -11.74 4.98
CA ILE A 96 15.74 -10.97 5.92
C ILE A 96 15.00 -11.02 7.26
N GLU A 97 15.47 -11.89 8.16
CA GLU A 97 15.08 -11.84 9.58
C GLU A 97 15.30 -10.42 10.10
N ASP A 98 14.31 -9.90 10.84
CA ASP A 98 14.45 -8.63 11.53
C ASP A 98 15.62 -8.75 12.53
N PRO A 99 16.72 -7.99 12.37
CA PRO A 99 17.84 -8.06 13.29
C PRO A 99 17.51 -7.57 14.71
N ASN A 100 16.28 -7.09 14.94
CA ASN A 100 15.78 -6.68 16.26
C ASN A 100 14.70 -7.62 16.83
N THR A 101 14.51 -8.82 16.27
CA THR A 101 13.82 -9.90 17.00
C THR A 101 14.77 -10.57 17.99
N ASP A 102 15.08 -9.85 19.06
CA ASP A 102 15.54 -10.38 20.36
C ASP A 102 14.77 -9.63 21.48
#